data_AF-A0A7V6SNH8-F1
#
_entry.id   AF-A0A7V6SNH8-F1
#
_cell.length_a   1.000
_cell.length_b   1.000
_cell.length_c   1.000
_cell.angle_alpha   90.00
_cell.angle_beta   90.00
_cell.angle_gamma   90.00
#
_symmetry.space_group_name_H-M   'P 1'
#
loop_
_entity.id
_entity.type
_entity.pdbx_description
1 polymer ?
#
loop_
_entity_poly.entity_id
_entity_poly.type
_entity_poly.pdbx_seq_one_letter_code
_entity_poly.pdbx_strand_id
1 'polypeptide(L)'
;MDGFYNKGICVSEDISVIVFDDLENSQYLTSGLTTIRQKRSLKGQKAVEMLLEIIGNPNLSRNEELLSLHLVERGSVQLIADLESRQGKWR
;
A
#
# COMPACT_ATOMS: atom_id res chain seq x y z
N MET A 1 7.30 10.84 2.88
CA MET A 1 6.36 11.98 2.90
C MET A 1 7.08 13.31 2.97
N ASP A 2 8.24 13.35 3.63
CA ASP A 2 9.11 14.54 3.74
C ASP A 2 9.41 15.22 2.40
N GLY A 3 9.58 14.47 1.31
CA GLY A 3 9.79 15.05 -0.01
C GLY A 3 8.63 15.91 -0.54
N PHE A 4 7.38 15.55 -0.22
CA PHE A 4 6.20 16.37 -0.54
C PHE A 4 6.11 17.56 0.42
N TYR A 5 6.28 17.29 1.72
CA TYR A 5 6.26 18.31 2.76
C TYR A 5 7.28 19.43 2.52
N ASN A 6 8.53 19.08 2.20
CA ASN A 6 9.60 20.03 1.92
C ASN A 6 9.37 20.87 0.66
N LYS A 7 8.46 20.44 -0.22
CA LYS A 7 8.02 21.17 -1.40
C LYS A 7 6.72 21.94 -1.19
N GLY A 8 6.15 21.91 0.02
CA GLY A 8 4.85 22.51 0.32
C GLY A 8 3.68 21.82 -0.37
N ILE A 9 3.84 20.56 -0.79
CA ILE A 9 2.79 19.76 -1.44
C ILE A 9 1.97 19.05 -0.36
N CYS A 10 0.67 19.30 -0.34
CA CYS A 10 -0.28 18.68 0.56
C CYS A 10 -0.76 17.34 -0.02
N VAL A 11 -0.43 16.24 0.68
CA VAL A 11 -0.88 14.90 0.30
C VAL A 11 -2.38 14.79 0.58
N SER A 12 -3.09 14.14 -0.36
CA SER A 12 -4.53 14.08 -0.58
C SER A 12 -5.14 15.29 -1.29
N GLU A 13 -4.73 16.52 -0.94
CA GLU A 13 -5.29 17.74 -1.52
C GLU A 13 -4.69 18.09 -2.89
N ASP A 14 -3.36 18.14 -2.98
CA ASP A 14 -2.64 18.42 -4.23
C ASP A 14 -2.35 17.13 -5.00
N ILE A 15 -2.11 16.04 -4.27
CA ILE A 15 -1.79 14.73 -4.85
C ILE A 15 -2.33 13.60 -3.99
N SER A 16 -3.12 12.72 -4.59
CA SER A 16 -3.52 11.46 -3.97
C SER A 16 -2.40 10.41 -4.07
N VAL A 17 -2.15 9.71 -2.97
CA VAL A 17 -1.07 8.72 -2.86
C VAL A 17 -1.62 7.41 -2.29
N ILE A 18 -1.30 6.29 -2.96
CA ILE A 18 -1.48 4.93 -2.45
C ILE A 18 -0.10 4.29 -2.32
N VAL A 19 0.18 3.64 -1.19
CA VAL A 19 1.47 3.01 -0.90
C VAL A 19 1.31 1.49 -0.71
N PHE A 20 2.40 0.74 -0.76
CA PHE A 20 2.39 -0.72 -0.59
C PHE A 20 2.79 -1.15 0.83
N ASP A 21 2.58 -2.43 1.15
CA ASP A 21 2.95 -3.15 2.39
C ASP A 21 2.13 -2.93 3.66
N ASP A 22 1.47 -1.77 3.81
CA ASP A 22 0.75 -1.40 5.03
C ASP A 22 1.56 -1.67 6.31
N LEU A 23 2.70 -1.00 6.41
CA LEU A 23 3.54 -1.04 7.61
C LEU A 23 2.82 -0.38 8.80
N GLU A 24 3.16 -0.75 10.03
CA GLU A 24 2.49 -0.25 11.25
C GLU A 24 2.52 1.27 11.37
N ASN A 25 3.58 1.91 10.87
CA ASN A 25 3.71 3.37 10.87
C ASN A 25 2.83 4.08 9.83
N SER A 26 2.28 3.37 8.85
CA SER A 26 1.47 3.94 7.76
C SER A 26 0.26 4.73 8.27
N GLN A 27 -0.32 4.31 9.40
CA GLN A 27 -1.48 4.96 10.01
C GLN A 27 -1.14 6.24 10.80
N TYR A 28 0.12 6.42 11.22
CA TYR A 28 0.55 7.53 12.08
C TYR A 28 1.18 8.69 11.30
N LEU A 29 1.33 8.55 9.98
CA LEU A 29 1.76 9.65 9.13
C LEU A 29 0.65 10.71 9.02
N THR A 30 1.02 11.96 8.71
CA THR A 30 0.20 13.18 8.84
C THR A 30 -1.18 13.14 8.17
N SER A 31 -1.43 12.21 7.25
CA SER A 31 -2.74 12.00 6.61
C SER A 31 -3.32 10.59 6.81
N GLY A 32 -2.58 9.66 7.43
CA GLY A 32 -2.83 8.21 7.37
C GLY A 32 -2.75 7.70 5.93
N LEU A 33 -1.81 6.80 5.61
CA LEU A 33 -1.64 6.35 4.23
C LEU A 33 -2.70 5.33 3.81
N THR A 34 -3.39 5.58 2.70
CA THR A 34 -4.09 4.54 1.96
C THR A 34 -3.06 3.57 1.40
N THR A 35 -3.23 2.28 1.66
CA THR A 35 -2.22 1.27 1.32
C THR A 35 -2.80 0.00 0.73
N ILE A 36 -2.02 -0.71 -0.07
CA ILE A 36 -2.26 -2.13 -0.39
C ILE A 36 -1.57 -2.99 0.66
N ARG A 37 -2.35 -3.58 1.55
CA ARG A 37 -1.88 -4.49 2.60
C ARG A 37 -1.54 -5.85 2.01
N GLN A 38 -0.31 -6.28 2.24
CA GLN A 38 0.15 -7.63 1.98
C GLN A 38 0.12 -8.49 3.23
N LYS A 39 -0.16 -9.79 3.10
CA LYS A 39 0.03 -10.78 4.18
C LYS A 39 1.52 -11.13 4.31
N ARG A 40 2.35 -10.17 4.75
CA ARG A 40 3.84 -10.27 4.77
C ARG A 40 4.35 -11.54 5.45
N SER A 41 3.84 -11.86 6.64
CA SER A 41 4.22 -13.07 7.37
C SER A 41 3.86 -14.35 6.62
N LEU A 42 2.66 -14.42 6.04
CA LEU A 42 2.23 -15.56 5.24
C LEU A 42 3.10 -15.73 3.99
N LYS A 43 3.44 -14.62 3.31
CA LYS A 43 4.35 -14.65 2.15
C LYS A 43 5.71 -15.24 2.51
N GLY A 44 6.27 -14.84 3.65
CA GLY A 44 7.52 -15.40 4.16
C GLY A 44 7.39 -16.90 4.49
N GLN A 45 6.32 -17.29 5.17
CA GLN A 45 6.03 -18.68 5.48
C GLN A 45 5.94 -19.54 4.21
N LYS A 46 5.14 -19.12 3.22
CA LYS A 46 4.98 -19.82 1.94
C LYS A 46 6.29 -19.95 1.18
N ALA A 47 7.11 -18.89 1.15
CA ALA A 47 8.42 -18.96 0.50
C ALA A 47 9.33 -20.02 1.15
N VAL A 48 9.33 -20.14 2.48
CA VAL A 48 10.12 -21.17 3.18
C VAL A 48 9.56 -22.57 2.93
N GLU A 49 8.24 -22.75 2.98
CA GLU A 49 7.58 -24.02 2.65
C GLU A 49 7.98 -24.48 1.25
N MET A 50 7.86 -23.61 0.24
CA MET A 50 8.27 -23.91 -1.14
C MET A 50 9.77 -24.23 -1.26
N LEU A 51 10.63 -23.54 -0.53
CA LEU A 51 12.07 -23.81 -0.55
C LEU A 51 12.39 -25.20 0.00
N LEU A 52 11.76 -25.61 1.10
CA LEU A 52 11.94 -26.93 1.68
C LEU A 52 11.46 -28.04 0.75
N GLU A 53 10.35 -27.82 0.03
CA GLU A 53 9.86 -28.74 -1.01
C GLU A 53 10.88 -28.92 -2.14
N ILE A 54 11.47 -27.82 -2.61
CA ILE A 54 12.49 -27.84 -3.67
C ILE A 54 13.75 -28.58 -3.20
N ILE A 55 14.20 -28.35 -1.96
CA ILE A 55 15.37 -29.05 -1.39
C ILE A 55 15.11 -30.55 -1.29
N GLY A 56 13.90 -30.95 -0.89
CA GLY A 56 13.50 -32.36 -0.77
C GLY A 56 13.25 -33.04 -2.12
N ASN A 57 12.92 -32.27 -3.17
CA ASN A 57 12.67 -32.78 -4.51
C ASN A 57 13.26 -31.84 -5.59
N PRO A 58 14.54 -32.02 -5.97
CA PRO A 58 15.21 -31.13 -6.93
C PRO A 58 14.60 -31.10 -8.33
N ASN A 59 13.77 -32.08 -8.68
CA ASN A 59 13.07 -32.16 -9.98
C ASN A 59 11.64 -31.61 -9.91
N LEU A 60 11.24 -30.96 -8.81
CA LEU A 60 9.93 -30.35 -8.67
C LEU A 60 9.72 -29.30 -9.77
N SER A 61 8.58 -29.36 -10.45
CA SER A 61 8.20 -28.34 -11.41
C SER A 61 8.00 -26.99 -10.71
N ARG A 62 8.15 -25.90 -11.48
CA ARG A 62 7.96 -24.54 -10.97
C ARG A 62 6.53 -24.39 -10.40
N ASN A 63 6.44 -24.09 -9.11
CA ASN A 63 5.19 -23.78 -8.43
C ASN A 63 5.04 -22.26 -8.29
N GLU A 64 3.85 -21.73 -8.58
CA GLU A 64 3.50 -20.33 -8.41
C GLU A 64 2.28 -20.21 -7.50
N GLU A 65 2.39 -19.42 -6.44
CA GLU A 65 1.30 -19.13 -5.52
C GLU A 65 0.99 -17.63 -5.51
N LEU A 66 -0.29 -17.29 -5.68
CA LEU A 66 -0.77 -15.91 -5.62
C LEU A 66 -1.47 -15.65 -4.28
N LEU A 67 -0.93 -14.71 -3.50
CA LEU A 67 -1.52 -14.30 -2.23
C LEU A 67 -2.44 -13.10 -2.40
N SER A 68 -3.60 -13.15 -1.74
CA SER A 68 -4.58 -12.06 -1.79
C SER A 68 -4.03 -10.77 -1.18
N LEU A 69 -4.34 -9.64 -1.83
CA LEU A 69 -4.04 -8.29 -1.36
C LEU A 69 -5.32 -7.59 -0.92
N HIS A 70 -5.21 -6.62 -0.01
CA HIS A 70 -6.35 -5.83 0.45
C HIS A 70 -6.03 -4.34 0.37
N LEU A 71 -6.95 -3.55 -0.18
CA LEU A 71 -6.88 -2.10 -0.07
C LEU A 71 -7.28 -1.71 1.36
N VAL A 72 -6.50 -0.83 1.96
CA VAL A 72 -6.77 -0.22 3.27
C VAL A 72 -6.88 1.27 3.02
N GLU A 73 -8.10 1.76 3.02
CA GLU A 73 -8.42 3.17 2.79
C GLU A 73 -8.15 4.00 4.05
N ARG A 74 -7.44 5.12 3.86
CA ARG A 74 -7.17 6.15 4.89
C ARG A 74 -7.21 7.53 4.21
N GLY A 75 -6.56 8.54 4.79
CA GLY A 75 -6.70 9.94 4.38
C GLY A 75 -5.71 10.43 3.31
N SER A 76 -4.83 9.60 2.74
CA SER A 76 -3.89 10.04 1.70
C SER A 76 -4.47 10.04 0.27
N VAL A 77 -5.75 9.71 0.10
CA VAL A 77 -6.46 9.73 -1.19
C VAL A 77 -7.74 10.55 -1.05
N GLN A 78 -8.02 11.38 -2.06
CA GLN A 78 -9.23 12.17 -2.15
C GLN A 78 -9.93 11.93 -3.50
N LEU A 79 -11.26 11.91 -3.51
CA LEU A 79 -12.03 11.86 -4.76
C LEU A 79 -11.93 13.19 -5.48
N ILE A 80 -11.82 13.14 -6.81
CA ILE A 80 -11.77 14.34 -7.66
C ILE A 80 -13.06 15.17 -7.51
N ALA A 81 -14.22 14.52 -7.39
CA ALA A 81 -15.50 15.19 -7.16
C ALA A 81 -15.52 16.04 -5.88
N ASP A 82 -14.77 15.64 -4.85
CA ASP A 82 -14.69 16.40 -3.60
C ASP A 82 -13.85 17.68 -3.75
N LEU A 83 -12.91 17.71 -4.70
CA LEU A 83 -12.09 18.89 -5.01
C LEU A 83 -12.94 20.00 -5.64
N GLU A 84 -13.86 19.65 -6.54
CA GLU A 84 -14.76 20.59 -7.22
C GLU A 84 -15.70 21.29 -6.22
N SER A 85 -16.17 20.54 -5.20
CA SER A 85 -17.01 21.08 -4.13
C SER A 85 -16.30 22.12 -3.25
N ARG A 86 -14.96 22.04 -3.12
CA ARG A 86 -14.15 22.97 -2.31
C ARG A 86 -13.85 24.26 -3.06
N GLN A 87 -13.70 24.22 -4.38
CA GLN A 87 -13.47 25.43 -5.19
C GLN A 87 -14.70 26.33 -5.32
N GLY A 88 -15.91 25.78 -5.19
CA GLY A 88 -17.17 26.54 -5.18
C GLY A 88 -17.44 27.32 -3.89
N LYS A 89 -16.66 27.13 -2.82
CA LYS A 89 -16.88 27.74 -1.49
C LYS A 89 -16.19 29.08 -1.28
N TRP A 90 -15.40 29.56 -2.25
CA TRP A 90 -14.66 30.82 -2.19
C TRP A 90 -14.96 31.75 -3.38
N ARG A 91 -16.17 31.66 -3.96
CA ARG A 91 -16.68 32.65 -4.93
C ARG A 91 -17.91 33.35 -4.36
#